data_AF-A0A023FIP5-F1
#
_entry.id   AF-A0A023FIP5-F1
#
_cell.length_a   1.000
_cell.length_b   1.000
_cell.length_c   1.000
_cell.angle_alpha   90.00
_cell.angle_beta   90.00
_cell.angle_gamma   90.00
#
_symmetry.space_group_name_H-M   'P 1'
#
loop_
_entity.id
_entity.type
_entity.pdbx_description
1 polymer ?
#
loop_
_entity_poly.entity_id
_entity_poly.type
_entity_poly.pdbx_seq_one_letter_code
_entity_poly.pdbx_strand_id
1 'polypeptide(L)'
;EKAVCELPTECVFCGSELPRAQIERHEAELCEERLTRCQYSRIGCQWRGPYHELEVHTQVCSHPHKSGGEVMEALEIIDQQMHKEQMLYNTIFELLSVEKITFNDLQFKPYRTDEFIHKLYYETSRFTAFSSQWVVKARVNDNQRDPTQSCERTLSYHLVLKTRALTPMGIHYMVLKGPFGDLKVNPRLYQHEFTEAAMESPYQPLPLPDSAECNKLLAAKAFNFRLIMFHLDK
;
A
#
# COMPACT_ATOMS: atom_id res chain seq x y z
N GLU A 1 18.39 -14.59 -18.15
CA GLU A 1 17.25 -14.83 -17.23
C GLU A 1 17.50 -15.95 -16.21
N LYS A 2 17.99 -17.14 -16.56
CA LYS A 2 18.22 -18.23 -15.57
C LYS A 2 19.17 -17.90 -14.41
N ALA A 3 20.19 -17.06 -14.63
CA ALA A 3 21.18 -16.71 -13.59
C ALA A 3 20.61 -15.84 -12.45
N VAL A 4 19.48 -15.15 -12.64
CA VAL A 4 18.86 -14.29 -11.60
C VAL A 4 18.06 -15.12 -10.60
N CYS A 5 17.56 -16.29 -11.02
CA CYS A 5 16.75 -17.18 -10.20
C CYS A 5 17.56 -17.93 -9.13
N GLU A 6 18.87 -18.09 -9.36
CA GLU A 6 19.80 -18.76 -8.45
C GLU A 6 20.44 -17.81 -7.43
N LEU A 7 20.19 -16.50 -7.54
CA LEU A 7 20.70 -15.54 -6.56
C LEU A 7 20.06 -15.81 -5.20
N PRO A 8 20.86 -15.89 -4.13
CA PRO A 8 20.35 -16.08 -2.77
C PRO A 8 19.53 -14.86 -2.34
N THR A 9 18.44 -15.12 -1.66
CA THR A 9 17.55 -14.14 -1.05
C THR A 9 17.16 -14.65 0.32
N GLU A 10 17.15 -13.78 1.32
CA GLU A 10 16.77 -14.13 2.69
C GLU A 10 15.24 -14.16 2.84
N CYS A 11 14.74 -15.18 3.53
CA CYS A 11 13.34 -15.26 3.93
C CYS A 11 13.02 -14.15 4.95
N VAL A 12 11.95 -13.40 4.71
CA VAL A 12 11.57 -12.28 5.61
C VAL A 12 11.08 -12.73 6.99
N PHE A 13 10.77 -14.02 7.18
CA PHE A 13 10.23 -14.56 8.42
C PHE A 13 11.29 -15.28 9.26
N CYS A 14 12.02 -16.24 8.68
CA CYS A 14 13.00 -17.05 9.40
C CYS A 14 14.46 -16.67 9.13
N GLY A 15 14.72 -15.74 8.20
CA GLY A 15 16.08 -15.29 7.85
C GLY A 15 16.93 -16.31 7.08
N SER A 16 16.37 -17.43 6.65
CA SER A 16 17.11 -18.44 5.86
C SER A 16 17.42 -17.94 4.46
N GLU A 17 18.66 -18.12 3.99
CA GLU A 17 19.05 -17.86 2.60
C GLU A 17 18.56 -18.96 1.67
N LEU A 18 17.78 -18.59 0.66
CA LEU A 18 17.19 -19.50 -0.34
C LEU A 18 17.35 -18.94 -1.74
N PRO A 19 17.37 -19.78 -2.81
CA PRO A 19 17.32 -19.28 -4.17
C PRO A 19 16.07 -18.43 -4.40
N ARG A 20 16.21 -17.31 -5.12
CA ARG A 20 15.10 -16.38 -5.41
C ARG A 20 13.87 -17.08 -6.01
N ALA A 21 14.05 -18.12 -6.81
CA ALA A 21 12.92 -18.89 -7.37
C ALA A 21 12.13 -19.70 -6.33
N GLN A 22 12.70 -19.98 -5.16
CA GLN A 22 12.09 -20.78 -4.10
C GLN A 22 11.55 -19.93 -2.96
N ILE A 23 11.92 -18.64 -2.89
CA ILE A 23 11.56 -17.76 -1.78
C ILE A 23 10.04 -17.61 -1.64
N GLU A 24 9.33 -17.43 -2.75
CA GLU A 24 7.89 -17.22 -2.76
C GLU A 24 7.14 -18.45 -2.25
N ARG A 25 7.52 -19.64 -2.71
CA ARG A 25 6.94 -20.91 -2.22
C ARG A 25 7.29 -21.15 -0.75
N HIS A 26 8.53 -20.86 -0.34
CA HIS A 26 8.95 -21.03 1.04
C HIS A 26 8.13 -20.13 1.98
N GLU A 27 8.06 -18.83 1.68
CA GLU A 27 7.30 -17.85 2.47
C GLU A 27 5.79 -18.15 2.50
N ALA A 28 5.25 -18.73 1.43
CA ALA A 28 3.82 -19.08 1.34
C ALA A 28 3.47 -20.39 2.06
N GLU A 29 4.30 -21.43 1.93
CA GLU A 29 3.89 -22.81 2.28
C GLU A 29 4.80 -23.52 3.27
N LEU A 30 6.13 -23.25 3.24
CA LEU A 30 7.11 -24.12 3.89
C LEU A 30 7.76 -23.51 5.14
N CYS A 31 7.73 -22.18 5.28
CA CYS A 31 8.37 -21.50 6.39
C CYS A 31 7.57 -21.69 7.68
N GLU A 32 8.17 -22.26 8.73
CA GLU A 32 7.52 -22.43 10.05
C GLU A 32 7.22 -21.10 10.74
N GLU A 33 7.99 -20.06 10.41
CA GLU A 33 7.79 -18.68 10.88
C GLU A 33 6.80 -17.88 10.03
N ARG A 34 6.22 -18.48 8.98
CA ARG A 34 5.24 -17.78 8.13
C ARG A 34 4.03 -17.36 8.95
N LEU A 35 3.52 -16.17 8.66
CA LEU A 35 2.28 -15.69 9.26
C LEU A 35 1.08 -16.46 8.69
N THR A 36 0.46 -17.28 9.52
CA THR A 36 -0.77 -18.01 9.21
C THR A 36 -1.97 -17.47 9.98
N ARG A 37 -3.18 -17.91 9.61
CA ARG A 37 -4.44 -17.57 10.28
C ARG A 37 -5.09 -18.84 10.83
N CYS A 38 -5.88 -18.68 11.88
CA CYS A 38 -6.67 -19.79 12.43
C CYS A 38 -7.69 -20.31 11.40
N GLN A 39 -7.96 -21.62 11.39
CA GLN A 39 -9.01 -22.20 10.53
C GLN A 39 -10.41 -21.60 10.79
N TYR A 40 -10.65 -21.14 12.03
CA TYR A 40 -11.87 -20.46 12.44
C TYR A 40 -11.88 -18.97 12.10
N SER A 41 -10.90 -18.46 11.32
CA SER A 41 -10.92 -17.07 10.88
C SER A 41 -12.14 -16.73 10.03
N ARG A 42 -12.72 -17.73 9.35
CA ARG A 42 -13.96 -17.63 8.57
C ARG A 42 -15.18 -17.27 9.42
N ILE A 43 -15.12 -17.52 10.73
CA ILE A 43 -16.19 -17.21 11.70
C ILE A 43 -15.74 -16.19 12.74
N GLY A 44 -14.71 -15.40 12.42
CA GLY A 44 -14.30 -14.25 13.24
C GLY A 44 -13.03 -14.41 14.05
N CYS A 45 -12.32 -15.56 14.00
CA CYS A 45 -11.06 -15.67 14.72
C CYS A 45 -9.99 -14.75 14.10
N GLN A 46 -9.55 -13.76 14.87
CA GLN A 46 -8.55 -12.78 14.45
C GLN A 46 -7.11 -13.24 14.69
N TRP A 47 -6.90 -14.44 15.26
CA TRP A 47 -5.57 -14.93 15.55
C TRP A 47 -4.74 -15.04 14.26
N ARG A 48 -3.55 -14.45 14.33
CA ARG A 48 -2.55 -14.45 13.29
C ARG A 48 -1.19 -14.58 13.97
N GLY A 49 -0.42 -15.59 13.58
CA GLY A 49 0.86 -15.90 14.22
C GLY A 49 1.71 -16.81 13.35
N PRO A 50 2.91 -17.19 13.82
CA PRO A 50 3.77 -18.19 13.18
C PRO A 50 3.04 -19.52 12.99
N TYR A 51 3.39 -20.26 11.95
CA TYR A 51 2.74 -21.53 11.66
C TYR A 51 2.94 -22.57 12.75
N HIS A 52 4.13 -22.63 13.35
CA HIS A 52 4.41 -23.58 14.43
C HIS A 52 3.54 -23.36 15.69
N GLU A 53 2.96 -22.17 15.88
CA GLU A 53 2.02 -21.87 16.98
C GLU A 53 0.56 -22.18 16.65
N LEU A 54 0.23 -22.46 15.38
CA LEU A 54 -1.15 -22.65 14.91
C LEU A 54 -1.85 -23.81 15.61
N GLU A 55 -1.15 -24.92 15.83
CA GLU A 55 -1.74 -26.10 16.48
C GLU A 55 -2.10 -25.79 17.93
N VAL A 56 -1.19 -25.15 18.66
CA VAL A 56 -1.42 -24.69 20.03
C VAL A 56 -2.61 -23.74 20.10
N HIS A 57 -2.66 -22.75 19.20
CA HIS A 57 -3.80 -21.84 19.13
C HIS A 57 -5.11 -22.57 18.83
N THR A 58 -5.10 -23.53 17.89
CA THR A 58 -6.31 -24.24 17.47
C THR A 58 -6.92 -25.03 18.63
N GLN A 59 -6.09 -25.61 19.51
CA GLN A 59 -6.54 -26.32 20.71
C GLN A 59 -7.16 -25.41 21.77
N VAL A 60 -6.73 -24.14 21.84
CA VAL A 60 -7.22 -23.15 22.82
C VAL A 60 -8.18 -22.12 22.22
N CYS A 61 -8.56 -22.30 20.95
CA CYS A 61 -9.41 -21.35 20.25
C CYS A 61 -10.82 -21.37 20.85
N SER A 62 -11.36 -20.20 21.17
CA SER A 62 -12.72 -20.07 21.72
C SER A 62 -13.82 -20.09 20.65
N HIS A 63 -13.47 -19.85 19.38
CA HIS A 63 -14.44 -19.73 18.28
C HIS A 63 -15.28 -20.98 18.00
N PRO A 64 -14.79 -22.23 18.19
CA PRO A 64 -15.63 -23.43 18.11
C PRO A 64 -16.77 -23.48 19.12
N HIS A 65 -16.63 -22.75 20.23
CA HIS A 65 -17.58 -22.74 21.34
C HIS A 65 -18.42 -21.46 21.39
N LYS A 66 -18.25 -20.54 20.43
CA LYS A 66 -19.06 -19.33 20.35
C LYS A 66 -20.50 -19.65 19.97
N SER A 67 -21.42 -18.85 20.50
CA SER A 67 -22.83 -18.94 20.14
C SER A 67 -23.08 -18.50 18.70
N GLY A 68 -24.21 -18.91 18.12
CA GLY A 68 -24.61 -18.47 16.79
C GLY A 68 -24.71 -16.94 16.69
N GLY A 69 -25.17 -16.26 17.74
CA GLY A 69 -25.24 -14.80 17.77
C GLY A 69 -23.87 -14.13 17.64
N GLU A 70 -22.87 -14.58 18.40
CA GLU A 70 -21.50 -14.05 18.34
C GLU A 70 -20.82 -14.34 16.99
N VAL A 71 -21.12 -15.49 16.38
CA VAL A 71 -20.64 -15.81 15.04
C VAL A 71 -21.28 -14.89 14.00
N MET A 72 -22.59 -14.62 14.10
CA MET A 72 -23.28 -13.72 13.18
C MET A 72 -22.74 -12.28 13.25
N GLU A 73 -22.47 -11.77 14.45
CA GLU A 73 -21.84 -10.44 14.62
C GLU A 73 -20.46 -10.38 13.96
N ALA A 74 -19.64 -11.41 14.14
CA ALA A 74 -18.33 -11.48 13.51
C ALA A 74 -18.41 -11.61 11.97
N LEU A 75 -19.37 -12.38 11.46
CA LEU A 75 -19.62 -12.51 10.03
C LEU A 75 -20.10 -11.20 9.42
N GLU A 76 -20.94 -10.43 10.12
CA GLU A 76 -21.43 -9.15 9.63
C GLU A 76 -20.29 -8.15 9.40
N ILE A 77 -19.26 -8.14 10.28
CA ILE A 77 -18.05 -7.34 10.08
C ILE A 77 -17.27 -7.81 8.84
N ILE A 78 -17.14 -9.13 8.65
CA ILE A 78 -16.45 -9.71 7.48
C ILE A 78 -17.20 -9.35 6.19
N ASP A 79 -18.52 -9.51 6.16
CA ASP A 79 -19.37 -9.19 5.02
C ASP A 79 -19.29 -7.69 4.67
N GLN A 80 -19.33 -6.81 5.68
CA GLN A 80 -19.15 -5.38 5.46
C GLN A 80 -17.79 -5.05 4.84
N GLN A 81 -16.72 -5.73 5.27
CA GLN A 81 -15.38 -5.53 4.73
C GLN A 81 -15.29 -6.05 3.29
N MET A 82 -15.83 -7.24 3.00
CA MET A 82 -15.90 -7.81 1.65
C MET A 82 -16.72 -6.92 0.71
N HIS A 83 -17.85 -6.38 1.19
CA HIS A 83 -18.69 -5.49 0.40
C HIS A 83 -17.97 -4.19 0.05
N LYS A 84 -17.24 -3.58 0.99
CA LYS A 84 -16.41 -2.40 0.74
C LYS A 84 -15.32 -2.68 -0.32
N GLU A 85 -14.66 -3.83 -0.22
CA GLU A 85 -13.65 -4.24 -1.19
C GLU A 85 -14.27 -4.49 -2.59
N GLN A 86 -15.42 -5.14 -2.65
CA GLN A 86 -16.16 -5.34 -3.90
C GLN A 86 -16.56 -4.01 -4.54
N MET A 87 -17.05 -3.05 -3.76
CA MET A 87 -17.39 -1.71 -4.25
C MET A 87 -16.17 -0.99 -4.82
N LEU A 88 -15.01 -1.07 -4.13
CA LEU A 88 -13.76 -0.49 -4.63
C LEU A 88 -13.37 -1.10 -5.99
N TYR A 89 -13.39 -2.43 -6.13
CA TYR A 89 -13.04 -3.06 -7.40
C TYR A 89 -14.03 -2.72 -8.51
N ASN A 90 -15.33 -2.69 -8.22
CA ASN A 90 -16.35 -2.27 -9.18
C ASN A 90 -16.09 -0.85 -9.68
N THR A 91 -15.82 0.10 -8.78
CA THR A 91 -15.44 1.47 -9.17
C THR A 91 -14.16 1.51 -10.00
N ILE A 92 -13.15 0.71 -9.67
CA ILE A 92 -11.93 0.62 -10.48
C ILE A 92 -12.25 0.08 -11.89
N PHE A 93 -13.08 -0.95 -12.01
CA PHE A 93 -13.48 -1.49 -13.32
C PHE A 93 -14.26 -0.47 -14.15
N GLU A 94 -15.16 0.28 -13.53
CA GLU A 94 -15.85 1.41 -14.18
C GLU A 94 -14.85 2.45 -14.65
N LEU A 95 -13.89 2.84 -13.81
CA LEU A 95 -12.84 3.81 -14.16
C LEU A 95 -11.93 3.31 -15.28
N LEU A 96 -11.67 2.00 -15.38
CA LEU A 96 -10.90 1.43 -16.49
C LEU A 96 -11.61 1.56 -17.85
N SER A 97 -12.92 1.86 -17.85
CA SER A 97 -13.70 2.10 -19.07
C SER A 97 -13.66 3.56 -19.56
N VAL A 98 -13.04 4.47 -18.81
CA VAL A 98 -12.95 5.89 -19.20
C VAL A 98 -11.91 6.09 -20.30
N GLU A 99 -12.15 7.06 -21.18
CA GLU A 99 -11.27 7.36 -22.31
C GLU A 99 -9.88 7.83 -21.87
N LYS A 100 -9.82 8.68 -20.84
CA LYS A 100 -8.60 9.34 -20.39
C LYS A 100 -8.03 8.65 -19.16
N ILE A 101 -7.20 7.64 -19.40
CA ILE A 101 -6.43 6.92 -18.39
C ILE A 101 -4.92 7.01 -18.67
N THR A 102 -4.12 7.13 -17.60
CA THR A 102 -2.65 7.07 -17.71
C THR A 102 -2.05 6.17 -16.63
N PHE A 103 -0.98 5.47 -17.00
CA PHE A 103 -0.20 4.61 -16.12
C PHE A 103 1.23 5.14 -16.09
N ASN A 104 1.68 5.62 -14.94
CA ASN A 104 2.99 6.23 -14.80
C ASN A 104 3.81 5.41 -13.79
N ASP A 105 4.86 4.76 -14.25
CA ASP A 105 5.83 4.10 -13.38
C ASP A 105 6.82 5.17 -12.87
N LEU A 106 6.70 5.52 -11.60
CA LEU A 106 7.39 6.63 -10.96
C LEU A 106 8.32 6.14 -9.86
N GLN A 107 9.25 6.99 -9.47
CA GLN A 107 10.20 6.74 -8.40
C GLN A 107 10.17 7.89 -7.40
N PHE A 108 9.98 7.57 -6.12
CA PHE A 108 10.17 8.53 -5.04
C PHE A 108 11.66 8.69 -4.73
N LYS A 109 12.15 9.93 -4.81
CA LYS A 109 13.52 10.28 -4.41
C LYS A 109 13.48 11.05 -3.09
N PRO A 110 14.27 10.65 -2.09
CA PRO A 110 14.30 11.33 -0.80
C PRO A 110 14.98 12.69 -0.90
N TYR A 111 14.47 13.67 -0.18
CA TYR A 111 15.14 14.93 0.09
C TYR A 111 14.89 15.35 1.54
N ARG A 112 15.79 16.16 2.09
CA ARG A 112 15.70 16.69 3.46
C ARG A 112 15.56 18.20 3.42
N THR A 113 14.81 18.75 4.35
CA THR A 113 14.75 20.19 4.56
C THR A 113 15.93 20.69 5.38
N ASP A 114 16.36 21.92 5.14
CA ASP A 114 17.46 22.59 5.86
C ASP A 114 17.02 23.19 7.22
N GLU A 115 15.95 22.66 7.81
CA GLU A 115 15.45 23.07 9.14
C GLU A 115 16.33 22.50 10.26
N PHE A 116 16.28 23.11 11.45
CA PHE A 116 17.01 22.64 12.65
C PHE A 116 16.75 21.15 12.97
N ILE A 117 15.54 20.68 12.69
CA ILE A 117 15.19 19.25 12.67
C ILE A 117 14.97 18.88 11.21
N HIS A 118 15.94 18.21 10.59
CA HIS A 118 15.84 17.77 9.20
C HIS A 118 14.66 16.81 9.03
N LYS A 119 13.68 17.21 8.21
CA LYS A 119 12.52 16.38 7.88
C LYS A 119 12.75 15.65 6.57
N LEU A 120 12.38 14.38 6.55
CA LEU A 120 12.48 13.53 5.36
C LEU A 120 11.20 13.64 4.53
N TYR A 121 11.36 14.01 3.27
CA TYR A 121 10.31 14.05 2.28
C TYR A 121 10.72 13.24 1.05
N TYR A 122 9.74 12.94 0.21
CA TYR A 122 9.97 12.29 -1.06
C TYR A 122 9.28 13.07 -2.18
N GLU A 123 9.90 13.09 -3.34
CA GLU A 123 9.35 13.73 -4.54
C GLU A 123 9.71 12.89 -5.77
N THR A 124 8.81 12.87 -6.76
CA THR A 124 9.10 12.27 -8.07
C THR A 124 9.72 13.30 -9.01
N SER A 125 10.43 12.85 -10.04
CA SER A 125 10.65 13.70 -11.21
C SER A 125 9.30 14.18 -11.77
N ARG A 126 9.31 15.32 -12.48
CA ARG A 126 8.12 15.78 -13.22
C ARG A 126 7.75 14.73 -14.26
N PHE A 127 6.46 14.45 -14.39
CA PHE A 127 5.92 13.56 -15.40
C PHE A 127 4.74 14.23 -16.12
N THR A 128 4.41 13.72 -17.30
CA THR A 128 3.35 14.28 -18.15
C THR A 128 2.15 13.34 -18.15
N ALA A 129 0.97 13.86 -17.84
CA ALA A 129 -0.30 13.17 -17.97
C ALA A 129 -1.39 14.18 -18.32
N PHE A 130 -2.36 13.81 -19.16
CA PHE A 130 -3.48 14.69 -19.56
C PHE A 130 -3.00 16.08 -20.06
N SER A 131 -1.96 16.08 -20.89
CA SER A 131 -1.33 17.31 -21.44
C SER A 131 -0.82 18.30 -20.38
N SER A 132 -0.63 17.84 -19.14
CA SER A 132 -0.21 18.63 -18.00
C SER A 132 1.04 18.02 -17.33
N GLN A 133 1.83 18.86 -16.68
CA GLN A 133 2.99 18.45 -15.87
C GLN A 133 2.55 18.21 -14.44
N TRP A 134 3.00 17.10 -13.87
CA TRP A 134 2.64 16.66 -12.52
C TRP A 134 3.88 16.27 -11.73
N VAL A 135 3.73 16.32 -10.41
CA VAL A 135 4.69 15.78 -9.45
C VAL A 135 3.91 15.09 -8.34
N VAL A 136 4.41 13.97 -7.84
CA VAL A 136 3.93 13.38 -6.58
C VAL A 136 4.92 13.73 -5.48
N LYS A 137 4.43 14.25 -4.35
CA LYS A 137 5.24 14.42 -3.15
C LYS A 137 4.69 13.56 -2.03
N ALA A 138 5.57 13.15 -1.13
CA ALA A 138 5.19 12.42 0.06
C ALA A 138 5.97 12.90 1.28
N ARG A 139 5.37 12.67 2.45
CA ARG A 139 5.89 13.04 3.76
C ARG A 139 5.75 11.87 4.72
N VAL A 140 6.67 11.79 5.68
CA VAL A 140 6.69 10.77 6.72
C VAL A 140 5.94 11.27 7.95
N ASN A 141 5.17 10.39 8.60
CA ASN A 141 4.44 10.63 9.85
C ASN A 141 3.59 11.91 9.83
N ASP A 142 2.96 12.21 8.70
CA ASP A 142 2.14 13.42 8.53
C ASP A 142 2.81 14.73 9.00
N ASN A 143 4.13 14.82 8.82
CA ASN A 143 4.93 15.99 9.22
C ASN A 143 4.92 16.25 10.75
N GLN A 144 4.84 15.19 11.55
CA GLN A 144 5.03 15.27 13.01
C GLN A 144 6.34 15.99 13.36
N ARG A 145 6.27 16.82 14.42
CA ARG A 145 7.36 17.72 14.83
C ARG A 145 8.57 16.96 15.37
N ASP A 146 8.33 15.81 15.99
CA ASP A 146 9.37 14.96 16.58
C ASP A 146 9.17 13.51 16.10
N PRO A 147 10.02 13.02 15.18
CA PRO A 147 9.93 11.67 14.64
C PRO A 147 10.31 10.57 15.66
N THR A 148 10.82 10.93 16.84
CA THR A 148 11.19 9.95 17.89
C THR A 148 10.01 9.57 18.79
N GLN A 149 8.88 10.29 18.73
CA GLN A 149 7.73 10.09 19.62
C GLN A 149 6.84 8.89 19.25
N SER A 150 7.07 8.27 18.09
CA SER A 150 6.35 7.08 17.68
C SER A 150 7.28 6.08 17.01
N CYS A 151 7.09 4.79 17.29
CA CYS A 151 7.72 3.69 16.56
C CYS A 151 6.91 3.33 15.30
N GLU A 152 5.69 3.84 15.17
CA GLU A 152 4.88 3.67 13.97
C GLU A 152 5.31 4.69 12.91
N ARG A 153 5.59 4.18 11.72
CA ARG A 153 5.93 4.99 10.56
C ARG A 153 4.80 4.93 9.56
N THR A 154 4.35 6.10 9.12
CA THR A 154 3.36 6.23 8.05
C THR A 154 3.91 7.11 6.95
N LEU A 155 3.41 6.92 5.74
CA LEU A 155 3.76 7.72 4.59
C LEU A 155 2.46 8.26 3.99
N SER A 156 2.40 9.56 3.76
CA SER A 156 1.27 10.19 3.08
C SER A 156 1.76 10.94 1.86
N TYR A 157 0.95 10.95 0.80
CA TYR A 157 1.31 11.52 -0.49
C TYR A 157 0.20 12.41 -1.03
N HIS A 158 0.59 13.31 -1.92
CA HIS A 158 -0.35 14.13 -2.67
C HIS A 158 0.15 14.36 -4.10
N LEU A 159 -0.79 14.67 -4.97
CA LEU A 159 -0.55 14.94 -6.37
C LEU A 159 -0.55 16.47 -6.58
N VAL A 160 0.49 16.96 -7.25
CA VAL A 160 0.72 18.39 -7.50
C VAL A 160 0.72 18.64 -9.00
N LEU A 161 -0.24 19.45 -9.45
CA LEU A 161 -0.30 19.95 -10.81
C LEU A 161 0.69 21.13 -10.95
N LYS A 162 1.61 21.03 -11.92
CA LYS A 162 2.62 22.06 -12.20
C LYS A 162 2.25 22.97 -13.37
N THR A 163 1.42 22.49 -14.29
CA THR A 163 0.88 23.29 -15.40
C THR A 163 -0.44 23.93 -14.98
N ARG A 164 -0.57 25.26 -15.13
CA ARG A 164 -1.81 26.00 -14.79
C ARG A 164 -3.05 25.32 -15.40
N ALA A 165 -4.03 24.97 -14.56
CA ALA A 165 -5.30 24.40 -15.02
C ALA A 165 -6.12 25.46 -15.76
N LEU A 166 -6.40 25.24 -17.04
CA LEU A 166 -7.28 26.12 -17.83
C LEU A 166 -8.77 25.83 -17.58
N THR A 167 -9.08 24.58 -17.26
CA THR A 167 -10.41 24.08 -16.92
C THR A 167 -10.30 23.17 -15.70
N PRO A 168 -11.34 23.05 -14.86
CA PRO A 168 -11.37 22.08 -13.77
C PRO A 168 -11.12 20.66 -14.29
N MET A 169 -10.24 19.91 -13.64
CA MET A 169 -9.89 18.53 -14.00
C MET A 169 -10.22 17.59 -12.85
N GLY A 170 -11.26 16.77 -13.02
CA GLY A 170 -11.63 15.73 -12.06
C GLY A 170 -10.71 14.52 -12.20
N ILE A 171 -9.78 14.36 -11.26
CA ILE A 171 -8.78 13.27 -11.30
C ILE A 171 -9.06 12.26 -10.21
N HIS A 172 -9.30 11.01 -10.61
CA HIS A 172 -9.16 9.86 -9.73
C HIS A 172 -7.75 9.30 -9.86
N TYR A 173 -7.14 8.91 -8.75
CA TYR A 173 -5.77 8.39 -8.76
C TYR A 173 -5.54 7.36 -7.66
N MET A 174 -4.60 6.45 -7.92
CA MET A 174 -4.16 5.45 -6.95
C MET A 174 -2.71 5.03 -7.21
N VAL A 175 -2.04 4.61 -6.13
CA VAL A 175 -0.69 4.04 -6.18
C VAL A 175 -0.76 2.53 -6.04
N LEU A 176 -0.10 1.82 -6.95
CA LEU A 176 0.05 0.37 -6.96
C LEU A 176 1.53 -0.03 -7.01
N LYS A 177 1.78 -1.33 -6.82
CA LYS A 177 3.10 -1.93 -7.06
C LYS A 177 3.53 -1.68 -8.51
N GLY A 178 4.73 -1.13 -8.68
CA GLY A 178 5.35 -0.94 -9.99
C GLY A 178 5.98 -2.25 -10.52
N PRO A 179 6.27 -2.34 -11.83
CA PRO A 179 6.85 -3.55 -12.45
C PRO A 179 8.26 -3.89 -11.95
N PHE A 180 8.99 -2.90 -11.42
CA PHE A 180 10.38 -3.02 -10.98
C PHE A 180 10.57 -2.68 -9.50
N GLY A 181 9.56 -2.92 -8.66
CA GLY A 181 9.61 -2.64 -7.23
C GLY A 181 8.94 -3.71 -6.40
N ASP A 182 9.41 -3.89 -5.17
CA ASP A 182 8.85 -4.85 -4.20
C ASP A 182 7.82 -4.21 -3.25
N LEU A 183 7.38 -2.98 -3.55
CA LEU A 183 6.39 -2.24 -2.78
C LEU A 183 5.12 -3.07 -2.57
N LYS A 184 4.77 -3.32 -1.31
CA LYS A 184 3.46 -3.86 -0.93
C LYS A 184 2.53 -2.71 -0.56
N VAL A 185 1.47 -2.54 -1.34
CA VAL A 185 0.47 -1.46 -1.14
C VAL A 185 -0.92 -2.01 -1.43
N ASN A 186 -1.88 -1.68 -0.58
CA ASN A 186 -3.28 -2.02 -0.79
C ASN A 186 -3.90 -1.00 -1.76
N PRO A 187 -4.66 -1.40 -2.79
CA PRO A 187 -5.31 -0.45 -3.66
C PRO A 187 -6.21 0.49 -2.87
N ARG A 188 -6.03 1.81 -3.04
CA ARG A 188 -6.95 2.81 -2.51
C ARG A 188 -7.10 3.95 -3.51
N LEU A 189 -8.35 4.19 -3.87
CA LEU A 189 -8.73 5.21 -4.82
C LEU A 189 -8.92 6.55 -4.11
N TYR A 190 -8.28 7.59 -4.64
CA TYR A 190 -8.47 8.97 -4.20
C TYR A 190 -9.00 9.81 -5.36
N GLN A 191 -9.67 10.90 -5.03
CA GLN A 191 -10.22 11.84 -6.01
C GLN A 191 -9.92 13.27 -5.61
N HIS A 192 -9.65 14.12 -6.60
CA HIS A 192 -9.51 15.55 -6.42
C HIS A 192 -9.86 16.30 -7.71
N GLU A 193 -10.53 17.43 -7.57
CA GLU A 193 -10.78 18.35 -8.69
C GLU A 193 -9.70 19.44 -8.70
N PHE A 194 -8.81 19.38 -9.69
CA PHE A 194 -7.75 20.36 -9.86
C PHE A 194 -8.28 21.60 -10.57
N THR A 195 -8.04 22.77 -9.99
CA THR A 195 -8.44 24.07 -10.53
C THR A 195 -7.28 25.05 -10.41
N GLU A 196 -7.39 26.25 -11.00
CA GLU A 196 -6.37 27.29 -10.83
C GLU A 196 -6.12 27.66 -9.36
N ALA A 197 -7.16 27.60 -8.51
CA ALA A 197 -7.06 27.85 -7.07
C ALA A 197 -6.63 26.61 -6.25
N ALA A 198 -6.78 25.41 -6.81
CA ALA A 198 -6.50 24.14 -6.14
C ALA A 198 -5.62 23.25 -7.04
N MET A 199 -4.31 23.54 -7.02
CA MET A 199 -3.30 22.86 -7.83
C MET A 199 -2.66 21.68 -7.10
N GLU A 200 -3.01 21.45 -5.84
CA GLU A 200 -2.48 20.39 -5.00
C GLU A 200 -3.62 19.62 -4.35
N SER A 201 -3.60 18.29 -4.48
CA SER A 201 -4.52 17.45 -3.73
C SER A 201 -4.18 17.49 -2.22
N PRO A 202 -5.13 17.16 -1.34
CA PRO A 202 -4.81 16.89 0.05
C PRO A 202 -3.81 15.73 0.17
N TYR A 203 -3.04 15.72 1.27
CA TYR A 203 -2.24 14.56 1.64
C TYR A 203 -3.16 13.40 2.03
N GLN A 204 -2.95 12.26 1.39
CA GLN A 204 -3.67 11.02 1.62
C GLN A 204 -2.69 9.93 2.05
N PRO A 205 -3.09 8.98 2.90
CA PRO A 205 -2.20 7.92 3.33
C PRO A 205 -1.78 7.06 2.13
N LEU A 206 -0.50 6.68 2.06
CA LEU A 206 -0.07 5.57 1.23
C LEU A 206 -0.48 4.28 1.99
N PRO A 207 -1.44 3.49 1.48
CA PRO A 207 -2.06 2.38 2.21
C PRO A 207 -1.12 1.15 2.25
N LEU A 208 -0.03 1.27 2.99
CA LEU A 208 0.90 0.19 3.26
C LEU A 208 0.23 -0.84 4.20
N PRO A 209 0.59 -2.13 4.10
CA PRO A 209 0.01 -3.18 4.93
C PRO A 209 0.33 -3.00 6.42
N ASP A 210 1.52 -2.50 6.76
CA ASP A 210 1.98 -2.29 8.13
C ASP A 210 3.16 -1.29 8.21
N SER A 211 3.55 -0.94 9.43
CA SER A 211 4.71 -0.08 9.72
C SER A 211 6.04 -0.72 9.29
N ALA A 212 6.14 -2.05 9.25
CA ALA A 212 7.37 -2.74 8.83
C ALA A 212 7.64 -2.51 7.33
N GLU A 213 6.60 -2.57 6.49
CA GLU A 213 6.70 -2.21 5.08
C GLU A 213 7.11 -0.73 4.92
N CYS A 214 6.54 0.17 5.73
CA CYS A 214 6.96 1.57 5.71
C CYS A 214 8.45 1.73 6.03
N ASN A 215 8.94 1.07 7.09
CA ASN A 215 10.35 1.08 7.47
C ASN A 215 11.27 0.55 6.36
N LYS A 216 10.87 -0.52 5.65
CA LYS A 216 11.62 -1.04 4.49
C LYS A 216 11.76 0.02 3.40
N LEU A 217 10.68 0.73 3.08
CA LEU A 217 10.72 1.81 2.07
C LEU A 217 11.58 2.98 2.52
N LEU A 218 11.54 3.34 3.81
CA LEU A 218 12.35 4.42 4.37
C LEU A 218 13.85 4.09 4.38
N ALA A 219 14.21 2.80 4.51
CA ALA A 219 15.58 2.33 4.42
C ALA A 219 16.11 2.28 2.97
N ALA A 220 15.22 2.22 1.98
CA ALA A 220 15.60 2.20 0.57
C ALA A 220 16.07 3.58 0.08
N LYS A 221 17.06 3.60 -0.82
CA LYS A 221 17.55 4.84 -1.45
C LYS A 221 16.49 5.56 -2.29
N ALA A 222 15.59 4.78 -2.87
CA ALA A 222 14.42 5.20 -3.62
C ALA A 222 13.50 3.98 -3.73
N PHE A 223 12.20 4.19 -3.92
CA PHE A 223 11.29 3.09 -4.22
C PHE A 223 10.38 3.44 -5.38
N ASN A 224 10.16 2.42 -6.23
CA ASN A 224 9.40 2.52 -7.47
C ASN A 224 7.94 2.13 -7.21
N PHE A 225 7.02 2.82 -7.86
CA PHE A 225 5.59 2.56 -7.77
C PHE A 225 4.89 2.91 -9.09
N ARG A 226 3.68 2.39 -9.29
CA ARG A 226 2.83 2.74 -10.41
C ARG A 226 1.74 3.70 -9.93
N LEU A 227 1.70 4.89 -10.51
CA LEU A 227 0.57 5.81 -10.36
C LEU A 227 -0.39 5.60 -11.52
N ILE A 228 -1.63 5.26 -11.20
CA ILE A 228 -2.72 5.23 -12.18
C ILE A 228 -3.57 6.47 -11.96
N MET A 229 -3.85 7.19 -13.05
CA MET A 229 -4.69 8.38 -13.02
C MET A 229 -5.80 8.25 -14.07
N PHE A 230 -7.00 8.68 -13.69
CA PHE A 230 -8.18 8.72 -14.54
C PHE A 230 -8.70 10.16 -14.57
N HIS A 231 -8.93 10.69 -15.76
CA HIS A 231 -9.53 12.00 -15.93
C HIS A 231 -10.98 11.82 -16.37
N LEU A 232 -11.91 12.25 -15.51
CA LEU A 232 -13.33 12.24 -15.81
C LEU A 232 -13.68 13.54 -16.51
N ASP A 233 -14.09 13.44 -17.77
CA ASP A 233 -14.76 14.54 -18.45
C ASP A 233 -16.16 14.68 -17.84
N LYS A 234 -16.53 15.91 -17.44
CA LYS A 234 -17.90 16.23 -17.01
C LYS A 234 -18.82 16.38 -18.21
#